data_AF-A0A2I0NUF7-F1
#
_entry.id   AF-A0A2I0NUF7-F1
#
_cell.length_a   1.000
_cell.length_b   1.000
_cell.length_c   1.000
_cell.angle_alpha   90.00
_cell.angle_beta   90.00
_cell.angle_gamma   90.00
#
_symmetry.space_group_name_H-M   'P 1'
#
loop_
_entity.id
_entity.type
_entity.pdbx_description
1 polymer ?
#
loop_
_entity_poly.entity_id
_entity_poly.type
_entity_poly.pdbx_seq_one_letter_code
_entity_poly.pdbx_strand_id
1 'polypeptide(L)'
;MANGIRFVSAGALSVLAILLFVGLIIVLIPLIILGVIGAAFTKLGFSWITAIAVVLLMLFGSYVNIPLYRIKRDMVRVSSDTTAVFGSGSPWSVDPVWETLVSLNLGGAILPVCISFYLLYRAASITSSSLLVPVGLGILIVALVTFFATRPVPGVGLGVPLLIPGLTALLMGMLLFGGAGIPATVVAFVSGTVGTLLGGNIAQLYRVRD
;
A
#
# COMPACT_ATOMS: atom_id res chain seq x y z
N MET A 1 59.60 1.69 -6.99
CA MET A 1 58.37 1.12 -6.40
C MET A 1 58.03 1.91 -5.15
N ALA A 2 57.01 2.76 -5.16
CA ALA A 2 56.53 3.45 -3.96
C ALA A 2 55.04 3.75 -4.13
N ASN A 3 54.20 2.85 -3.60
CA ASN A 3 52.75 3.03 -3.57
C ASN A 3 52.41 4.05 -2.49
N GLY A 4 52.29 5.32 -2.88
CA GLY A 4 51.98 6.47 -2.00
C GLY A 4 50.52 6.56 -1.55
N ILE A 5 49.95 5.48 -1.04
CA ILE A 5 48.58 5.50 -0.50
C ILE A 5 48.64 5.96 0.96
N ARG A 6 48.24 7.22 1.21
CA ARG A 6 48.04 7.77 2.56
C ARG A 6 46.61 7.48 3.02
N PHE A 7 46.45 6.58 3.99
CA PHE A 7 45.17 6.40 4.67
C PHE A 7 44.98 7.53 5.68
N VAL A 8 44.10 8.48 5.36
CA VAL A 8 43.65 9.47 6.33
C VAL A 8 42.55 8.83 7.16
N SER A 9 42.84 8.51 8.41
CA SER A 9 41.85 8.02 9.37
C SER A 9 40.82 9.12 9.63
N ALA A 10 39.55 8.82 9.41
CA ALA A 10 38.44 9.69 9.78
C ALA A 10 38.48 9.87 11.31
N GLY A 11 38.86 11.07 11.78
CA GLY A 11 38.87 11.36 13.21
C GLY A 11 37.46 11.21 13.83
N ALA A 12 37.37 10.97 15.13
CA ALA A 12 36.10 10.72 15.83
C ALA A 12 35.03 11.80 15.56
N LEU A 13 35.45 13.07 15.37
CA LEU A 13 34.56 14.17 15.01
C LEU A 13 33.92 14.00 13.63
N SER A 14 34.69 13.51 12.64
CA SER A 14 34.18 13.24 11.29
C SER A 14 33.22 12.05 11.27
N VAL A 15 33.48 11.01 12.07
CA VAL A 15 32.55 9.89 12.24
C VAL A 15 31.25 10.36 12.90
N LEU A 16 31.34 11.17 13.96
CA LEU A 16 30.16 11.75 14.62
C LEU A 16 29.35 12.64 13.67
N ALA A 17 30.00 13.48 12.88
CA ALA A 17 29.35 14.35 11.89
C ALA A 17 28.61 13.52 10.82
N ILE A 18 29.21 12.43 10.33
CA ILE A 18 28.56 11.51 9.40
C ILE A 18 27.34 10.85 10.04
N LEU A 19 27.46 10.37 11.28
CA LEU A 19 26.33 9.76 11.99
C LEU A 19 25.17 10.75 12.19
N LEU A 20 25.47 12.01 12.56
CA LEU A 20 24.47 13.05 12.72
C LEU A 20 23.82 13.43 11.38
N PHE A 21 24.60 13.52 10.31
CA PHE A 21 24.08 13.80 8.97
C PHE A 21 23.17 12.68 8.46
N VAL A 22 23.57 11.42 8.65
CA VAL A 22 22.75 10.26 8.31
C VAL A 22 21.47 10.25 9.15
N GLY A 23 21.58 10.49 10.46
CA GLY A 23 20.42 10.61 11.36
C GLY A 23 19.46 11.72 10.92
N LEU A 24 19.98 12.87 10.50
CA LEU A 24 19.20 13.97 9.97
C LEU A 24 18.44 13.57 8.71
N ILE A 25 19.08 12.89 7.75
CA ILE A 25 18.42 12.41 6.53
C ILE A 25 17.29 11.42 6.85
N ILE A 26 17.55 10.48 7.75
CA ILE A 26 16.57 9.47 8.18
C ILE A 26 15.31 10.11 8.77
N VAL A 27 15.45 11.24 9.48
CA VAL A 27 14.31 11.99 10.04
C VAL A 27 13.67 12.90 8.98
N LEU A 28 14.48 13.59 8.18
CA LEU A 28 14.01 14.62 7.26
C LEU A 28 13.21 14.03 6.10
N ILE A 29 13.62 12.88 5.53
CA ILE A 29 12.92 12.27 4.40
C ILE A 29 11.46 11.93 4.75
N PRO A 30 11.16 11.18 5.84
CA PRO A 30 9.78 10.93 6.26
C PRO A 30 8.99 12.20 6.55
N LEU A 31 9.62 13.22 7.15
CA LEU A 31 8.97 14.50 7.44
C LEU A 31 8.56 15.24 6.15
N ILE A 32 9.43 15.24 5.14
CA ILE A 32 9.11 15.82 3.82
C ILE A 32 7.96 15.05 3.18
N ILE A 33 8.02 13.71 3.17
CA ILE A 33 6.95 12.88 2.61
C ILE A 33 5.62 13.14 3.33
N LEU A 34 5.63 13.17 4.66
CA LEU A 34 4.47 13.47 5.48
C LEU A 34 3.91 14.86 5.18
N GLY A 35 4.78 15.86 4.99
CA GLY A 35 4.39 17.21 4.59
C GLY A 35 3.74 17.26 3.21
N VAL A 36 4.28 16.53 2.23
CA VAL A 36 3.72 16.44 0.87
C VAL A 36 2.35 15.76 0.88
N ILE A 37 2.21 14.64 1.59
CA ILE A 37 0.93 13.93 1.72
C ILE A 37 -0.07 14.82 2.49
N GLY A 38 0.35 15.43 3.59
CA GLY A 38 -0.47 16.38 4.35
C GLY A 38 -1.00 17.52 3.48
N ALA A 39 -0.15 18.10 2.63
CA ALA A 39 -0.54 19.14 1.68
C ALA A 39 -1.52 18.63 0.59
N ALA A 40 -1.43 17.36 0.19
CA ALA A 40 -2.43 16.76 -0.70
C ALA A 40 -3.79 16.61 0.00
N PHE A 41 -3.80 16.22 1.28
CA PHE A 41 -5.02 16.12 2.07
C PHE A 41 -5.64 17.49 2.39
N THR A 42 -4.86 18.55 2.55
CA THR A 42 -5.43 19.89 2.68
C THR A 42 -6.11 20.37 1.40
N LYS A 43 -5.64 19.94 0.21
CA LYS A 43 -6.34 20.18 -1.07
C LYS A 43 -7.65 19.40 -1.20
N LEU A 44 -7.76 18.25 -0.52
CA LEU A 44 -9.03 17.53 -0.32
C LEU A 44 -9.96 18.23 0.70
N GLY A 45 -9.47 19.31 1.31
CA GLY A 45 -10.20 20.23 2.14
C GLY A 45 -10.21 19.87 3.63
N PHE A 46 -9.26 19.03 4.07
CA PHE A 46 -8.92 18.89 5.49
C PHE A 46 -8.15 20.13 5.99
N SER A 47 -8.19 20.40 7.29
CA SER A 47 -7.26 21.38 7.88
C SER A 47 -5.86 20.77 7.94
N TRP A 48 -4.82 21.60 8.04
CA TRP A 48 -3.44 21.10 8.11
C TRP A 48 -3.22 20.12 9.26
N ILE A 49 -3.77 20.43 10.44
CA ILE A 49 -3.65 19.58 11.63
C ILE A 49 -4.41 18.26 11.44
N THR A 50 -5.63 18.30 10.89
CA THR A 50 -6.40 17.07 10.65
C THR A 50 -5.79 16.22 9.54
N ALA A 51 -5.23 16.83 8.49
CA ALA A 51 -4.52 16.12 7.43
C ALA A 51 -3.33 15.33 7.99
N ILE A 52 -2.45 15.98 8.77
CA ILE A 52 -1.31 15.30 9.41
C ILE A 52 -1.81 14.21 10.36
N ALA A 53 -2.80 14.50 11.20
CA ALA A 53 -3.34 13.51 12.14
C ALA A 53 -3.90 12.28 11.42
N VAL A 54 -4.61 12.47 10.31
CA VAL A 54 -5.14 11.37 9.48
C VAL A 54 -3.99 10.54 8.89
N VAL A 55 -2.96 11.17 8.33
CA VAL A 55 -1.82 10.43 7.75
C VAL A 55 -1.07 9.64 8.83
N LEU A 56 -0.85 10.24 10.00
CA LEU A 56 -0.25 9.55 11.14
C LEU A 56 -1.13 8.40 11.62
N LEU A 57 -2.45 8.60 11.69
CA LEU A 57 -3.40 7.56 12.08
C LEU A 57 -3.39 6.40 11.07
N MET A 58 -3.30 6.68 9.77
CA MET A 58 -3.14 5.66 8.73
C MET A 58 -1.80 4.93 8.86
N LEU A 59 -0.71 5.66 9.15
CA LEU A 59 0.61 5.06 9.33
C LEU A 59 0.66 4.13 10.55
N PHE A 60 0.24 4.61 11.72
CA PHE A 60 0.20 3.78 12.93
C PHE A 60 -0.86 2.68 12.85
N GLY A 61 -2.01 2.97 12.25
CA GLY A 61 -3.04 1.98 11.97
C GLY A 61 -2.57 0.88 11.02
N SER A 62 -1.53 1.10 10.21
CA SER A 62 -1.02 0.08 9.29
C SER A 62 -0.39 -1.12 10.00
N TYR A 63 0.01 -0.97 11.26
CA TYR A 63 0.51 -2.08 12.08
C TYR A 63 -0.61 -2.96 12.64
N VAL A 64 -1.87 -2.53 12.53
CA VAL A 64 -3.03 -3.24 13.06
C VAL A 64 -3.73 -4.00 11.93
N ASN A 65 -3.72 -5.32 12.01
CA ASN A 65 -4.41 -6.22 11.09
C ASN A 65 -5.59 -6.88 11.81
N ILE A 66 -6.80 -6.68 11.30
CA ILE A 66 -8.04 -7.24 11.85
C ILE A 66 -8.32 -8.58 11.15
N PRO A 67 -8.27 -9.72 11.84
CA PRO A 67 -8.53 -11.03 11.21
C PRO A 67 -10.00 -11.10 10.78
N LEU A 68 -10.25 -11.53 9.54
CA LEU A 68 -11.60 -11.70 9.00
C LEU A 68 -11.99 -13.17 8.92
N TYR A 69 -11.16 -14.00 8.26
CA TYR A 69 -11.46 -15.41 8.06
C TYR A 69 -10.19 -16.23 7.79
N ARG A 70 -10.30 -17.54 7.96
CA ARG A 70 -9.20 -18.49 7.80
C ARG A 70 -9.52 -19.48 6.70
N ILE A 71 -8.62 -19.58 5.72
CA ILE A 71 -8.69 -20.55 4.63
C ILE A 71 -7.80 -21.73 5.02
N LYS A 72 -8.39 -22.91 5.22
CA LYS A 72 -7.64 -24.17 5.40
C LYS A 72 -7.37 -24.76 4.03
N ARG A 73 -6.14 -25.22 3.79
CA ARG A 73 -5.81 -25.99 2.59
C ARG A 73 -5.34 -27.39 2.95
N ASP A 74 -5.91 -28.36 2.25
CA ASP A 74 -5.59 -29.79 2.37
C ASP A 74 -4.49 -30.22 1.38
N MET A 75 -3.77 -29.29 0.75
CA MET A 75 -2.73 -29.63 -0.23
C MET A 75 -1.33 -29.65 0.39
N VAL A 76 -0.72 -30.84 0.32
CA VAL A 76 0.66 -31.13 0.66
C VAL A 76 1.58 -30.34 -0.27
N ARG A 77 2.30 -29.36 0.27
CA ARG A 77 3.44 -28.79 -0.45
C ARG A 77 4.58 -29.79 -0.30
N VAL A 78 5.04 -30.39 -1.40
CA VAL A 78 6.31 -31.12 -1.41
C VAL A 78 7.37 -30.13 -0.99
N SER A 79 7.89 -30.27 0.24
CA SER A 79 9.09 -29.56 0.65
C SER A 79 10.18 -29.95 -0.33
N SER A 80 10.60 -29.01 -1.16
CA SER A 80 11.84 -29.13 -1.94
C SER A 80 13.04 -28.97 -1.01
N ASP A 81 13.06 -29.74 0.08
CA ASP A 81 14.24 -29.95 0.89
C ASP A 81 15.10 -30.95 0.11
N THR A 82 15.85 -30.40 -0.84
CA THR A 82 16.78 -31.15 -1.66
C THR A 82 18.01 -31.46 -0.81
N THR A 83 17.88 -32.39 0.14
CA THR A 83 19.00 -33.16 0.73
C THR A 83 18.45 -34.34 1.55
N ALA A 84 17.91 -35.36 0.89
CA ALA A 84 17.84 -36.70 1.47
C ALA A 84 18.67 -37.65 0.59
N VAL A 85 19.98 -37.40 0.55
CA VAL A 85 20.92 -38.28 -0.17
C VAL A 85 21.20 -39.55 0.64
N PHE A 86 20.98 -39.57 1.96
CA PHE A 86 21.05 -40.80 2.77
C PHE A 86 20.22 -40.66 4.05
N GLY A 87 19.31 -41.61 4.31
CA GLY A 87 18.80 -41.87 5.67
C GLY A 87 17.27 -41.85 5.83
N SER A 88 16.71 -43.05 6.05
CA SER A 88 15.45 -43.35 6.77
C SER A 88 14.28 -42.35 6.64
N GLY A 89 13.34 -42.66 5.74
CA GLY A 89 12.03 -42.01 5.73
C GLY A 89 11.30 -42.23 7.06
N SER A 90 10.99 -41.13 7.76
CA SER A 90 10.03 -41.14 8.86
C SER A 90 8.62 -41.35 8.28
N PRO A 91 7.83 -42.32 8.76
CA PRO A 91 6.44 -42.51 8.34
C PRO A 91 5.50 -41.37 8.81
N TRP A 92 6.01 -40.44 9.62
CA TRP A 92 5.23 -39.44 10.35
C TRP A 92 5.57 -38.00 9.94
N SER A 93 5.77 -37.76 8.64
CA SER A 93 5.63 -36.39 8.13
C SER A 93 4.15 -36.04 8.16
N VAL A 94 3.72 -35.39 9.25
CA VAL A 94 2.41 -34.74 9.29
C VAL A 94 2.39 -33.75 8.14
N ASP A 95 1.55 -34.00 7.14
CA ASP A 95 1.37 -33.07 6.03
C ASP A 95 1.09 -31.69 6.62
N PRO A 96 1.90 -30.66 6.34
CA PRO A 96 1.65 -29.35 6.88
C PRO A 96 0.33 -28.86 6.28
N VAL A 97 -0.75 -28.89 7.07
CA VAL A 97 -1.99 -28.21 6.76
C VAL A 97 -1.68 -26.72 6.92
N TRP A 98 -1.60 -26.01 5.79
CA TRP A 98 -1.32 -24.57 5.81
C TRP A 98 -2.65 -23.82 5.97
N GLU A 99 -2.72 -22.98 6.99
CA GLU A 99 -3.85 -22.08 7.20
C GLU A 99 -3.47 -20.67 6.72
N THR A 100 -4.20 -20.14 5.74
CA THR A 100 -4.05 -18.74 5.32
C THR A 100 -5.06 -17.89 6.09
N LEU A 101 -4.57 -17.03 6.98
CA LEU A 101 -5.39 -16.04 7.68
C LEU A 101 -5.57 -14.81 6.80
N VAL A 102 -6.81 -14.51 6.43
CA VAL A 102 -7.15 -13.28 5.71
C VAL A 102 -7.51 -12.21 6.74
N SER A 103 -6.75 -11.11 6.71
CA SER A 103 -6.93 -9.97 7.60
C SER A 103 -7.13 -8.68 6.80
N LEU A 104 -7.83 -7.72 7.41
CA LEU A 104 -8.02 -6.38 6.88
C LEU A 104 -7.12 -5.39 7.63
N ASN A 105 -6.32 -4.63 6.89
CA ASN A 105 -5.41 -3.66 7.48
C ASN A 105 -6.15 -2.37 7.86
N LEU A 106 -5.98 -1.91 9.11
CA LEU A 106 -6.67 -0.71 9.59
C LEU A 106 -6.19 0.55 8.85
N GLY A 107 -4.88 0.74 8.74
CA GLY A 107 -4.27 1.91 8.11
C GLY A 107 -4.29 1.95 6.59
N GLY A 108 -4.21 0.77 5.97
CA GLY A 108 -4.07 0.58 4.53
C GLY A 108 -5.35 0.16 3.81
N ALA A 109 -6.42 -0.19 4.53
CA ALA A 109 -7.72 -0.51 3.91
C ALA A 109 -8.88 0.22 4.60
N ILE A 110 -9.06 0.04 5.90
CA ILE A 110 -10.26 0.54 6.61
C ILE A 110 -10.29 2.06 6.63
N LEU A 111 -9.25 2.71 7.17
CA LEU A 111 -9.18 4.17 7.23
C LEU A 111 -9.25 4.83 5.85
N PRO A 112 -8.50 4.37 4.81
CA PRO A 112 -8.65 4.88 3.45
C PRO A 112 -10.10 4.82 2.93
N VAL A 113 -10.81 3.72 3.18
CA VAL A 113 -12.21 3.55 2.77
C VAL A 113 -13.13 4.51 3.54
N CYS A 114 -12.95 4.65 4.85
CA CYS A 114 -13.69 5.63 5.64
C CYS A 114 -13.48 7.07 5.13
N ILE A 115 -12.23 7.43 4.81
CA ILE A 115 -11.89 8.74 4.23
C ILE A 115 -12.55 8.91 2.86
N SER A 116 -12.56 7.86 2.04
CA SER A 116 -13.23 7.88 0.72
C SER A 116 -14.72 8.19 0.86
N PHE A 117 -15.42 7.55 1.80
CA PHE A 117 -16.82 7.85 2.08
C PHE A 117 -17.03 9.27 2.60
N TYR A 118 -16.18 9.74 3.52
CA TYR A 118 -16.22 11.11 4.03
C TYR A 118 -16.07 12.15 2.90
N LEU A 119 -15.11 11.93 1.99
CA LEU A 119 -14.88 12.81 0.86
C LEU A 119 -16.04 12.82 -0.13
N LEU A 120 -16.65 11.66 -0.41
CA LEU A 120 -17.85 11.58 -1.25
C LEU A 120 -19.02 12.34 -0.63
N TYR A 121 -19.27 12.14 0.66
CA TYR A 121 -20.33 12.83 1.38
C TYR A 121 -20.15 14.36 1.32
N ARG A 122 -18.93 14.83 1.56
CA ARG A 122 -18.60 16.26 1.52
C ARG A 122 -18.63 16.84 0.11
N ALA A 123 -18.18 16.09 -0.89
CA ALA A 123 -18.21 16.55 -2.27
C ALA A 123 -19.65 16.63 -2.81
N ALA A 124 -20.51 15.68 -2.41
CA ALA A 124 -21.92 15.67 -2.76
C ALA A 124 -22.72 16.84 -2.13
N SER A 125 -22.33 17.32 -0.95
CA SER A 125 -23.00 18.47 -0.32
C SER A 125 -22.59 19.82 -0.91
N ILE A 126 -21.40 19.92 -1.52
CA ILE A 126 -20.87 21.16 -2.10
C ILE A 126 -21.18 21.28 -3.60
N THR A 127 -21.29 20.14 -4.30
CA THR A 127 -21.37 20.10 -5.77
C THR A 127 -22.79 19.81 -6.23
N SER A 128 -23.37 20.67 -7.07
CA SER A 128 -24.71 20.47 -7.64
C SER A 128 -24.78 19.40 -8.74
N SER A 129 -23.64 19.00 -9.31
CA SER A 129 -23.53 17.95 -10.33
C SER A 129 -23.32 16.56 -9.72
N SER A 130 -23.88 15.53 -10.35
CA SER A 130 -23.80 14.15 -9.88
C SER A 130 -22.38 13.59 -10.00
N LEU A 131 -21.68 13.51 -8.86
CA LEU A 131 -20.36 12.91 -8.71
C LEU A 131 -20.35 11.38 -8.77
N LEU A 132 -21.52 10.74 -8.61
CA LEU A 132 -21.62 9.29 -8.48
C LEU A 132 -21.20 8.55 -9.76
N VAL A 133 -21.61 9.06 -10.92
CA VAL A 133 -21.28 8.46 -12.22
C VAL A 133 -19.76 8.49 -12.49
N PRO A 134 -19.06 9.64 -12.43
CA PRO A 134 -17.62 9.68 -12.66
C PRO A 134 -16.83 8.90 -11.60
N VAL A 135 -17.28 8.91 -10.33
CA VAL A 135 -16.65 8.07 -9.28
C VAL A 135 -16.79 6.59 -9.61
N GLY A 136 -17.99 6.14 -9.99
CA GLY A 136 -18.24 4.75 -10.36
C GLY A 136 -17.39 4.30 -11.54
N LEU A 137 -17.30 5.13 -12.60
CA LEU A 137 -16.44 4.87 -13.75
C LEU A 137 -14.96 4.80 -13.36
N GLY A 138 -14.49 5.74 -12.54
CA GLY A 138 -13.13 5.74 -12.03
C GLY A 138 -12.82 4.48 -11.24
N ILE A 139 -13.69 4.09 -10.29
CA ILE A 139 -13.54 2.86 -9.49
C ILE A 139 -13.45 1.64 -10.41
N LEU A 140 -14.34 1.53 -11.40
CA LEU A 140 -14.36 0.42 -12.33
C LEU A 140 -13.05 0.31 -13.12
N ILE A 141 -12.58 1.41 -13.70
CA ILE A 141 -11.35 1.42 -14.49
C ILE A 141 -10.14 1.10 -13.62
N VAL A 142 -10.00 1.75 -12.46
CA VAL A 142 -8.89 1.47 -11.54
C VAL A 142 -8.94 0.02 -11.06
N ALA A 143 -10.11 -0.52 -10.75
CA ALA A 143 -10.26 -1.92 -10.36
C ALA A 143 -9.82 -2.87 -11.47
N LEU A 144 -10.25 -2.64 -12.72
CA LEU A 144 -9.84 -3.47 -13.86
C LEU A 144 -8.32 -3.42 -14.08
N VAL A 145 -7.74 -2.22 -14.13
CA VAL A 145 -6.29 -2.05 -14.30
C VAL A 145 -5.52 -2.73 -13.17
N THR A 146 -5.95 -2.53 -11.93
CA THR A 146 -5.32 -3.16 -10.76
C THR A 146 -5.44 -4.67 -10.81
N PHE A 147 -6.60 -5.21 -11.19
CA PHE A 147 -6.84 -6.65 -11.30
C PHE A 147 -5.85 -7.32 -12.26
N PHE A 148 -5.60 -6.73 -13.43
CA PHE A 148 -4.63 -7.26 -14.39
C PHE A 148 -3.18 -7.05 -13.96
N ALA A 149 -2.91 -5.99 -13.20
CA ALA A 149 -1.57 -5.67 -12.75
C ALA A 149 -1.13 -6.49 -11.51
N THR A 150 -2.08 -6.99 -10.70
CA THR A 150 -1.79 -7.77 -9.50
C THR A 150 -1.30 -9.18 -9.80
N ARG A 151 -0.24 -9.58 -9.11
CA ARG A 151 0.38 -10.91 -9.24
C ARG A 151 0.51 -11.58 -7.87
N PRO A 152 0.27 -12.91 -7.75
CA PRO A 152 0.59 -13.64 -6.53
C PRO A 152 2.12 -13.76 -6.37
N VAL A 153 2.63 -13.41 -5.20
CA VAL A 153 4.05 -13.48 -4.83
C VAL A 153 4.20 -14.48 -3.67
N PRO A 154 4.94 -15.59 -3.87
CA PRO A 154 5.17 -16.58 -2.82
C PRO A 154 5.74 -15.96 -1.55
N GLY A 155 5.19 -16.31 -0.38
CA GLY A 155 5.63 -15.80 0.93
C GLY A 155 5.23 -14.37 1.26
N VAL A 156 4.67 -13.60 0.31
CA VAL A 156 4.23 -12.20 0.51
C VAL A 156 2.72 -12.04 0.33
N GLY A 157 2.10 -12.82 -0.57
CA GLY A 157 0.67 -12.75 -0.88
C GLY A 157 0.40 -12.04 -2.21
N LEU A 158 -0.64 -11.20 -2.27
CA LEU A 158 -1.00 -10.48 -3.49
C LEU A 158 -0.13 -9.22 -3.64
N GLY A 159 0.78 -9.23 -4.64
CA GLY A 159 1.62 -8.09 -4.98
C GLY A 159 0.88 -7.12 -5.87
N VAL A 160 0.28 -6.09 -5.27
CA VAL A 160 -0.31 -4.96 -5.99
C VAL A 160 0.78 -3.94 -6.32
N PRO A 161 0.97 -3.54 -7.60
CA PRO A 161 1.97 -2.55 -7.95
C PRO A 161 1.60 -1.18 -7.37
N LEU A 162 2.57 -0.48 -6.76
CA LEU A 162 2.32 0.78 -6.05
C LEU A 162 1.83 1.91 -6.97
N LEU A 163 2.48 2.09 -8.13
CA LEU A 163 2.26 3.27 -8.98
C LEU A 163 1.10 3.12 -9.96
N ILE A 164 0.87 1.91 -10.48
CA ILE A 164 -0.10 1.69 -11.57
C ILE A 164 -1.52 2.12 -11.17
N PRO A 165 -2.09 1.68 -10.02
CA PRO A 165 -3.43 2.09 -9.61
C PRO A 165 -3.51 3.59 -9.31
N GLY A 166 -2.49 4.15 -8.63
CA GLY A 166 -2.43 5.55 -8.26
C GLY A 166 -2.39 6.49 -9.47
N LEU A 167 -1.55 6.18 -10.47
CA LEU A 167 -1.49 6.95 -11.72
C LEU A 167 -2.77 6.80 -12.54
N THR A 168 -3.36 5.60 -12.57
CA THR A 168 -4.64 5.38 -13.24
C THR A 168 -5.74 6.23 -12.60
N ALA A 169 -5.80 6.27 -11.27
CA ALA A 169 -6.79 7.06 -10.55
C ALA A 169 -6.61 8.56 -10.76
N LEU A 170 -5.37 9.05 -10.75
CA LEU A 170 -5.04 10.43 -11.09
C LEU A 170 -5.52 10.79 -12.51
N LEU A 171 -5.21 9.96 -13.49
CA LEU A 171 -5.63 10.16 -14.88
C LEU A 171 -7.15 10.16 -15.01
N MET A 172 -7.85 9.21 -14.38
CA MET A 172 -9.32 9.16 -14.41
C MET A 172 -9.93 10.41 -13.78
N GLY A 173 -9.42 10.87 -12.63
CA GLY A 173 -9.87 12.11 -12.00
C GLY A 173 -9.73 13.32 -12.92
N MET A 174 -8.57 13.46 -13.59
CA MET A 174 -8.31 14.57 -14.50
C MET A 174 -9.16 14.51 -15.77
N LEU A 175 -9.27 13.33 -16.40
CA LEU A 175 -10.00 13.15 -17.66
C LEU A 175 -11.51 13.34 -17.49
N LEU A 176 -12.10 12.82 -16.41
CA LEU A 176 -13.54 12.89 -16.17
C LEU A 176 -14.03 14.31 -15.84
N PHE A 177 -13.14 15.21 -15.42
CA PHE A 177 -13.46 16.60 -15.07
C PHE A 177 -12.73 17.63 -15.94
N GLY A 178 -11.99 17.20 -16.97
CA GLY A 178 -11.29 18.08 -17.90
C GLY A 178 -10.15 18.90 -17.29
N GLY A 179 -9.59 18.50 -16.15
CA GLY A 179 -8.51 19.23 -15.50
C GLY A 179 -8.31 18.92 -14.03
N ALA A 180 -7.41 19.68 -13.40
CA ALA A 180 -7.17 19.60 -11.96
C ALA A 180 -8.23 20.40 -11.19
N GLY A 181 -8.78 19.82 -10.12
CA GLY A 181 -9.77 20.47 -9.28
C GLY A 181 -10.19 19.59 -8.11
N ILE A 182 -11.02 20.13 -7.21
CA ILE A 182 -11.53 19.38 -6.05
C ILE A 182 -12.30 18.11 -6.50
N PRO A 183 -13.26 18.18 -7.45
CA PRO A 183 -13.97 16.99 -7.93
C PRO A 183 -13.03 15.93 -8.51
N ALA A 184 -12.06 16.34 -9.34
CA ALA A 184 -11.05 15.46 -9.92
C ALA A 184 -10.20 14.76 -8.84
N THR A 185 -9.81 15.50 -7.80
CA THR A 185 -9.00 14.98 -6.69
C THR A 185 -9.80 13.98 -5.85
N VAL A 186 -11.09 14.25 -5.61
CA VAL A 186 -12.00 13.32 -4.91
C VAL A 186 -12.15 12.03 -5.72
N VAL A 187 -12.40 12.13 -7.04
CA VAL A 187 -12.48 10.94 -7.89
C VAL A 187 -11.17 10.16 -7.90
N ALA A 188 -10.02 10.83 -8.03
CA ALA A 188 -8.72 10.17 -7.98
C ALA A 188 -8.48 9.45 -6.64
N PHE A 189 -8.80 10.09 -5.50
CA PHE A 189 -8.62 9.46 -4.20
C PHE A 189 -9.55 8.26 -3.99
N VAL A 190 -10.85 8.43 -4.29
CA VAL A 190 -11.87 7.40 -4.06
C VAL A 190 -11.68 6.23 -5.01
N SER A 191 -11.50 6.49 -6.32
CA SER A 191 -11.25 5.43 -7.30
C SER A 191 -9.93 4.72 -7.06
N GLY A 192 -8.88 5.46 -6.69
CA GLY A 192 -7.59 4.91 -6.29
C GLY A 192 -7.74 3.97 -5.11
N THR A 193 -8.44 4.39 -4.06
CA THR A 193 -8.59 3.58 -2.84
C THR A 193 -9.50 2.38 -3.06
N VAL A 194 -10.76 2.63 -3.44
CA VAL A 194 -11.78 1.59 -3.55
C VAL A 194 -11.50 0.68 -4.75
N GLY A 195 -11.13 1.26 -5.89
CA GLY A 195 -10.78 0.48 -7.09
C GLY A 195 -9.58 -0.43 -6.85
N THR A 196 -8.53 0.04 -6.17
CA THR A 196 -7.37 -0.82 -5.85
C THR A 196 -7.76 -1.99 -4.95
N LEU A 197 -8.57 -1.75 -3.90
CA LEU A 197 -9.03 -2.82 -3.02
C LEU A 197 -9.92 -3.83 -3.75
N LEU A 198 -10.84 -3.34 -4.59
CA LEU A 198 -11.72 -4.21 -5.37
C LEU A 198 -10.94 -5.07 -6.37
N GLY A 199 -10.07 -4.46 -7.18
CA GLY A 199 -9.34 -5.15 -8.23
C GLY A 199 -8.14 -5.97 -7.73
N GLY A 200 -7.39 -5.39 -6.80
CA GLY A 200 -6.12 -5.96 -6.32
C GLY A 200 -6.27 -6.94 -5.16
N ASN A 201 -7.38 -6.88 -4.41
CA ASN A 201 -7.60 -7.76 -3.26
C ASN A 201 -8.87 -8.61 -3.42
N ILE A 202 -10.05 -7.99 -3.51
CA ILE A 202 -11.33 -8.73 -3.49
C ILE A 202 -11.48 -9.61 -4.74
N ALA A 203 -11.27 -9.05 -5.92
CA ALA A 203 -11.37 -9.78 -7.18
C ALA A 203 -10.30 -10.88 -7.33
N GLN A 204 -9.26 -10.88 -6.50
CA GLN A 204 -8.19 -11.89 -6.51
C GLN A 204 -8.42 -13.02 -5.51
N LEU A 205 -9.46 -12.96 -4.68
CA LEU A 205 -9.69 -13.95 -3.62
C LEU A 205 -9.75 -15.39 -4.15
N TYR A 206 -10.19 -15.61 -5.39
CA TYR A 206 -10.18 -16.95 -6.01
C TYR A 206 -8.76 -17.53 -6.12
N ARG A 207 -7.73 -16.71 -6.40
CA ARG A 207 -6.32 -17.15 -6.48
C ARG A 207 -5.74 -17.52 -5.12
N VAL A 208 -6.35 -17.04 -4.03
CA VAL A 208 -5.96 -17.32 -2.65
C VAL A 208 -6.83 -18.44 -2.05
N ARG A 209 -7.80 -18.97 -2.79
CA ARG A 209 -8.62 -20.10 -2.36
C ARG A 209 -8.02 -21.45 -2.78
N ASP A 210 -7.41 -21.51 -3.97
CA ASP A 210 -6.80 -22.73 -4.57
C ASP A 210 -5.28 -22.81 -4.39
#